data_AF-X1C9H0-F1
#
_entry.id   AF-X1C9H0-F1
#
_cell.length_a   1.000
_cell.length_b   1.000
_cell.length_c   1.000
_cell.angle_alpha   90.00
_cell.angle_beta   90.00
_cell.angle_gamma   90.00
#
_symmetry.space_group_name_H-M   'P 1'
#
loop_
_entity.id
_entity.type
_entity.pdbx_description
1 polymer ?
#
loop_
_entity_poly.entity_id
_entity_poly.type
_entity_poly.pdbx_seq_one_letter_code
_entity_poly.pdbx_strand_id
1 'polypeptide(L)'
;MKNAEIIISENKGDASEITRRKIKEGINRIIAIGGDGTVNEIAKVLVDTEIALGIIPTGSGNGLARHFHIPMEFKNAIEVINHCTIRKMDYGLINGKPFFSTTGIG
;
A
#
# COMPACT_ATOMS: atom_id res chain seq x y z
N MET A 1 7.22 15.11 -6.34
CA MET A 1 6.50 15.32 -5.06
C MET A 1 7.17 16.47 -4.31
N LYS A 2 6.47 17.52 -3.91
CA LYS A 2 7.09 18.69 -3.22
C LYS A 2 6.86 18.75 -1.71
N ASN A 3 5.95 17.95 -1.14
CA ASN A 3 5.76 17.77 0.30
C ASN A 3 5.46 16.28 0.57
N ALA A 4 6.39 15.58 1.19
CA ALA A 4 6.21 14.19 1.62
C ALA A 4 6.64 14.08 3.08
N GLU A 5 5.83 13.39 3.89
CA GLU A 5 6.11 13.10 5.29
C GLU A 5 6.42 11.61 5.40
N ILE A 6 7.51 11.26 6.08
CA ILE A 6 7.90 9.87 6.32
C ILE A 6 7.53 9.55 7.76
N ILE A 7 6.76 8.48 7.94
CA ILE A 7 6.36 7.98 9.26
C ILE A 7 6.74 6.51 9.35
N ILE A 8 7.39 6.15 10.45
CA ILE A 8 7.86 4.79 10.70
C ILE A 8 6.79 4.09 11.55
N SER A 9 6.34 2.92 11.10
CA SER A 9 5.55 1.98 11.92
C SER A 9 6.49 1.13 12.75
N GLU A 10 6.21 0.95 14.05
CA GLU A 10 7.07 0.17 14.94
C GLU A 10 6.50 -1.23 15.20
N ASN A 11 5.17 -1.34 15.21
CA ASN A 11 4.44 -2.55 15.54
C ASN A 11 3.44 -2.93 14.44
N LYS A 12 2.98 -4.19 14.51
CA LYS A 12 1.91 -4.68 13.65
C LYS A 12 0.61 -3.92 13.95
N GLY A 13 -0.04 -3.39 12.92
CA GLY A 13 -1.26 -2.57 13.03
C GLY A 13 -1.00 -1.07 13.01
N ASP A 14 0.23 -0.61 13.30
CA ASP A 14 0.58 0.81 13.32
C ASP A 14 0.35 1.46 11.96
N ALA A 15 0.73 0.77 10.88
CA ALA A 15 0.57 1.30 9.52
C ALA A 15 -0.90 1.59 9.21
N SER A 16 -1.82 0.75 9.70
CA SER A 16 -3.25 0.97 9.57
C SER A 16 -3.74 2.19 10.36
N GLU A 17 -3.27 2.36 11.60
CA GLU A 17 -3.66 3.47 12.47
C GLU A 17 -3.14 4.81 11.95
N ILE A 18 -1.85 4.87 11.60
CA ILE A 18 -1.20 6.03 11.01
C ILE A 18 -1.93 6.45 9.73
N THR A 19 -2.25 5.48 8.86
CA THR A 19 -3.01 5.73 7.64
C THR A 19 -4.37 6.36 7.97
N ARG A 20 -5.17 5.76 8.86
CA ARG A 20 -6.47 6.32 9.27
C ARG A 20 -6.36 7.76 9.79
N ARG A 21 -5.32 8.07 10.57
CA ARG A 21 -5.08 9.43 11.08
C ARG A 21 -4.77 10.40 9.94
N LYS A 22 -3.85 10.04 9.03
CA LYS A 22 -3.46 10.90 7.90
C LYS A 22 -4.58 11.14 6.90
N ILE A 23 -5.47 10.18 6.71
CA ILE A 23 -6.68 10.36 5.91
C ILE A 23 -7.56 11.46 6.50
N LYS A 24 -7.77 11.47 7.82
CA LYS A 24 -8.54 12.51 8.51
C LYS A 24 -7.88 13.89 8.43
N GLU A 25 -6.56 13.94 8.30
CA GLU A 25 -5.79 15.17 8.07
C GLU A 25 -5.86 15.69 6.62
N GLY A 26 -6.57 14.98 5.72
CA GLY A 26 -6.79 15.40 4.33
C GLY A 26 -5.75 14.88 3.33
N ILE A 27 -4.93 13.89 3.70
CA ILE A 27 -4.01 13.25 2.76
C ILE A 27 -4.78 12.43 1.72
N ASN A 28 -4.40 12.59 0.46
CA ASN A 28 -5.01 11.89 -0.69
C ASN A 28 -4.13 10.82 -1.33
N ARG A 29 -2.90 10.62 -0.83
CA ARG A 29 -1.93 9.65 -1.33
C ARG A 29 -1.13 9.05 -0.19
N ILE A 30 -1.06 7.73 -0.14
CA ILE A 30 -0.27 6.99 0.85
C ILE A 30 0.75 6.14 0.08
N ILE A 31 2.01 6.14 0.51
CA ILE A 31 3.05 5.27 -0.06
C ILE A 31 3.43 4.25 1.00
N ALA A 32 3.19 2.98 0.73
CA ALA A 32 3.63 1.87 1.55
C ALA A 32 5.08 1.53 1.22
N ILE A 33 5.99 1.68 2.19
CA ILE A 33 7.39 1.24 2.08
C ILE A 33 7.56 0.03 2.97
N GLY A 34 7.64 -1.16 2.38
CA GLY A 34 7.60 -2.39 3.18
C GLY A 34 7.38 -3.66 2.37
N GLY A 35 7.06 -4.73 3.09
CA GLY A 35 6.62 -6.00 2.51
C GLY A 35 5.09 -6.10 2.41
N ASP A 36 4.61 -7.30 2.07
CA ASP A 36 3.18 -7.58 1.88
C ASP A 36 2.33 -7.29 3.12
N GLY A 37 2.87 -7.45 4.33
CA GLY A 37 2.19 -7.12 5.57
C GLY A 37 1.83 -5.64 5.67
N THR A 38 2.81 -4.76 5.47
CA THR A 38 2.63 -3.30 5.48
C THR A 38 1.66 -2.86 4.38
N VAL A 39 1.85 -3.39 3.17
CA VAL A 39 0.97 -3.09 2.03
C VAL A 39 -0.47 -3.51 2.31
N ASN A 40 -0.68 -4.70 2.88
CA ASN A 40 -2.00 -5.22 3.21
C ASN A 40 -2.67 -4.40 4.32
N GLU A 41 -1.94 -4.06 5.38
CA GLU A 41 -2.45 -3.19 6.46
C GLU A 41 -2.95 -1.86 5.93
N ILE A 42 -2.15 -1.19 5.09
CA ILE A 42 -2.54 0.09 4.48
C ILE A 42 -3.72 -0.13 3.52
N ALA A 43 -3.64 -1.08 2.59
CA ALA A 43 -4.68 -1.34 1.60
C ALA A 43 -6.05 -1.60 2.23
N LYS A 44 -6.12 -2.32 3.36
CA LYS A 44 -7.36 -2.54 4.13
C LYS A 44 -8.04 -1.24 4.55
N VAL A 45 -7.27 -0.23 4.89
CA VAL A 45 -7.79 1.08 5.32
C VAL A 45 -8.29 1.90 4.13
N LEU A 46 -7.73 1.65 2.94
CA LEU A 46 -8.05 2.41 1.73
C LEU A 46 -9.24 1.84 0.94
N VAL A 47 -9.77 0.69 1.34
CA VAL A 47 -10.99 0.12 0.74
C VAL A 47 -12.12 1.14 0.77
N ASP A 48 -12.82 1.29 -0.36
CA ASP A 48 -13.92 2.25 -0.56
C ASP A 48 -13.51 3.73 -0.33
N THR A 49 -12.22 4.06 -0.52
CA THR A 49 -11.71 5.43 -0.51
C THR A 49 -11.12 5.83 -1.86
N GLU A 50 -11.05 7.13 -2.14
CA GLU A 50 -10.40 7.68 -3.35
C GLU A 50 -8.89 7.93 -3.16
N ILE A 51 -8.29 7.33 -2.12
CA ILE A 51 -6.91 7.59 -1.73
C ILE A 51 -5.99 6.64 -2.47
N ALA A 52 -5.04 7.19 -3.22
CA ALA A 52 -4.15 6.38 -4.02
C ALA A 52 -3.07 5.71 -3.15
N LEU A 53 -2.84 4.42 -3.40
CA LEU A 53 -1.77 3.63 -2.80
C LEU A 53 -0.56 3.55 -3.75
N GLY A 54 0.59 4.03 -3.31
CA GLY A 54 1.89 3.72 -3.90
C GLY A 54 2.59 2.61 -3.12
N ILE A 55 3.44 1.83 -3.77
CA ILE A 55 4.20 0.75 -3.12
C ILE A 55 5.67 0.89 -3.47
N ILE A 56 6.52 0.91 -2.44
CA ILE A 56 7.98 0.72 -2.55
C ILE A 56 8.30 -0.62 -1.89
N PRO A 57 8.58 -1.66 -2.69
CA PRO A 57 8.75 -3.02 -2.19
C PRO A 57 10.11 -3.18 -1.51
N THR A 58 10.11 -3.49 -0.20
CA THR A 58 11.34 -3.75 0.58
C THR A 58 11.29 -5.09 1.34
N GLY A 59 10.19 -5.84 1.22
CA GLY A 59 10.05 -7.18 1.81
C GLY A 59 10.63 -8.29 0.94
N SER A 60 10.50 -9.55 1.40
CA SER A 60 10.91 -10.74 0.64
C SER A 60 9.84 -11.20 -0.38
N GLY A 61 8.55 -11.15 0.00
CA GLY A 61 7.41 -11.65 -0.78
C GLY A 61 6.90 -10.70 -1.87
N ASN A 62 6.68 -9.42 -1.54
CA ASN A 62 6.22 -8.34 -2.42
C ASN A 62 5.22 -8.76 -3.51
N GLY A 63 4.29 -9.66 -3.19
CA GLY A 63 3.40 -10.30 -4.16
C GLY A 63 2.54 -9.30 -4.92
N LEU A 64 2.01 -8.29 -4.22
CA LEU A 64 1.19 -7.25 -4.86
C LEU A 64 2.02 -6.36 -5.80
N ALA A 65 3.21 -5.95 -5.36
CA ALA A 65 4.11 -5.13 -6.18
C ALA A 65 4.55 -5.87 -7.45
N ARG A 66 4.86 -7.17 -7.34
CA ARG A 66 5.19 -8.04 -8.48
C ARG A 66 4.02 -8.17 -9.45
N HIS A 67 2.80 -8.34 -8.94
CA HIS A 67 1.61 -8.42 -9.78
C HIS A 67 1.40 -7.16 -10.64
N PHE A 68 1.67 -5.98 -10.08
CA PHE A 68 1.59 -4.70 -10.79
C PHE A 68 2.86 -4.33 -11.57
N HIS A 69 3.84 -5.23 -11.68
CA HIS A 69 5.12 -4.98 -12.35
C HIS A 69 5.86 -3.76 -11.79
N ILE A 70 5.68 -3.47 -10.49
CA ILE A 70 6.44 -2.44 -9.80
C ILE A 70 7.89 -2.94 -9.67
N PRO A 71 8.90 -2.13 -10.05
CA PRO A 71 10.30 -2.50 -9.89
C PRO A 71 10.65 -2.84 -8.44
N MET A 72 11.48 -3.87 -8.24
CA MET A 72 11.96 -4.26 -6.91
C MET A 72 13.12 -3.39 -6.41
N GLU A 73 13.77 -2.65 -7.31
CA GLU A 73 14.82 -1.71 -6.96
C GLU A 73 14.19 -0.39 -6.48
N PHE A 74 14.71 0.13 -5.37
CA PHE A 74 14.11 1.23 -4.62
C PHE A 74 13.99 2.51 -5.45
N LYS A 75 15.03 2.90 -6.20
CA LYS A 75 14.99 4.11 -7.04
C LYS A 75 13.99 3.97 -8.17
N ASN A 76 13.94 2.83 -8.83
CA ASN A 76 13.00 2.56 -9.92
C ASN A 76 11.54 2.55 -9.43
N ALA A 77 11.26 2.05 -8.22
CA ALA A 77 9.93 2.14 -7.62
C ALA A 77 9.52 3.61 -7.36
N ILE A 78 10.45 4.45 -6.90
CA ILE A 78 10.22 5.89 -6.74
C ILE A 78 9.92 6.56 -8.09
N GLU A 79 10.62 6.17 -9.16
CA GLU A 79 10.33 6.68 -10.49
C GLU A 79 8.90 6.37 -10.93
N VAL A 80 8.41 5.14 -10.71
CA VAL A 80 7.01 4.77 -10.99
C VAL A 80 6.04 5.67 -10.21
N ILE A 81 6.30 5.91 -8.92
CA ILE A 81 5.49 6.80 -8.09
C ILE A 81 5.49 8.24 -8.62
N ASN A 82 6.63 8.73 -9.09
CA ASN A 82 6.75 10.08 -9.65
C ASN A 82 5.99 10.25 -10.97
N HIS A 83 5.85 9.19 -11.78
CA HIS A 83 4.99 9.21 -12.97
C HIS A 83 3.50 9.36 -12.63
N CYS A 84 3.09 9.05 -11.39
CA CYS A 84 1.76 9.32 -10.85
C CYS A 84 0.61 8.76 -11.70
N THR A 85 0.79 7.58 -12.30
CA THR A 85 -0.26 6.89 -13.05
C THR A 85 -1.16 6.11 -12.07
N ILE A 86 -2.39 6.56 -11.88
CA ILE A 86 -3.35 5.95 -10.95
C ILE A 86 -4.28 5.01 -11.72
N ARG A 87 -4.52 3.82 -11.18
CA ARG A 87 -5.47 2.83 -11.70
C ARG A 87 -6.35 2.32 -10.57
N LYS A 88 -7.61 1.99 -10.89
CA LYS A 88 -8.48 1.28 -9.97
C LYS A 88 -8.03 -0.18 -9.87
N MET A 89 -8.17 -0.76 -8.69
CA MET A 89 -7.81 -2.13 -8.38
C MET A 89 -8.96 -2.79 -7.63
N ASP A 90 -9.35 -3.99 -8.07
CA ASP A 90 -10.33 -4.81 -7.38
C ASP A 90 -9.71 -5.50 -6.17
N TYR A 91 -10.55 -5.85 -5.19
CA TYR A 91 -10.16 -6.65 -4.03
C TYR A 91 -11.18 -7.77 -3.82
N GLY A 92 -10.73 -8.87 -3.21
CA GLY A 92 -11.61 -9.97 -2.86
C GLY A 92 -12.05 -9.89 -1.40
N LEU A 93 -13.18 -10.53 -1.08
CA LEU A 93 -13.71 -10.63 0.28
C LEU A 93 -13.83 -12.10 0.68
N ILE A 94 -13.36 -12.44 1.88
CA ILE A 94 -13.62 -13.74 2.53
C ILE A 94 -14.18 -13.45 3.92
N ASN A 95 -15.39 -13.93 4.20
CA ASN A 95 -16.09 -13.67 5.47
C ASN A 95 -16.10 -12.18 5.86
N GLY A 96 -16.34 -11.31 4.88
CA GLY A 96 -16.32 -9.85 5.05
C GLY A 96 -14.94 -9.21 5.25
N LYS A 97 -13.85 -9.99 5.17
CA LYS A 97 -12.48 -9.48 5.30
C LYS A 97 -11.83 -9.32 3.91
N PRO A 98 -11.28 -8.14 3.59
CA PRO A 98 -10.64 -7.91 2.30
C PRO A 98 -9.26 -8.57 2.17
N PHE A 99 -8.95 -9.01 0.95
CA PHE A 99 -7.63 -9.47 0.51
C PHE A 99 -7.29 -8.93 -0.89
N PHE A 100 -5.99 -8.75 -1.16
CA PHE A 100 -5.52 -7.98 -2.33
C PHE A 100 -4.59 -8.75 -3.28
N SER A 101 -4.06 -9.91 -2.87
CA SER A 101 -3.11 -10.66 -3.68
C SER A 101 -3.60 -12.08 -3.88
N THR A 102 -3.33 -12.97 -2.94
CA THR A 102 -3.75 -14.37 -3.02
C THR A 102 -4.21 -14.85 -1.64
N THR A 103 -5.07 -15.85 -1.66
CA THR A 103 -5.58 -16.54 -0.47
C THR A 103 -5.72 -18.02 -0.82
N GLY A 104 -5.43 -18.90 0.13
CA GLY A 104 -5.40 -20.34 -0.11
C GLY A 104 -5.89 -21.11 1.10
N ILE A 105 -6.44 -22.30 0.84
CA ILE A 105 -6.87 -23.29 1.83
C ILE A 105 -6.14 -24.58 1.47
N GLY A 106 -5.60 -25.27 2.48
CA GLY A 106 -4.91 -26.55 2.36
C GLY A 106 -5.26 -27.45 3.53
#